data_AF-N6UR77-F1
#
_entry.id   AF-N6UR77-F1
#
_cell.length_a   1.000
_cell.length_b   1.000
_cell.length_c   1.000
_cell.angle_alpha   90.00
_cell.angle_beta   90.00
_cell.angle_gamma   90.00
#
_symmetry.space_group_name_H-M   'P 1'
#
loop_
_entity.id
_entity.type
_entity.pdbx_description
1 polymer ?
#
loop_
_entity_poly.entity_id
_entity_poly.type
_entity_poly.pdbx_seq_one_letter_code
_entity_poly.pdbx_strand_id
1 'polypeptide(L)'
;MSFNLIVKRCISTTSVNYGKRNFKKFPLFNKRGSRQFKEAQSNIKSRDPNLFHTRGVREVGYYEPDGKFVLIPEKIPELIVPDLTDCQLKPYVSYRAADVVQSEFTAQDLFNVVYAPKIVKDLKEGKLADVGSPLKPSPEETLTPEEAKIKVKQTGSDIF
;
A
#
# COMPACT_ATOMS: atom_id res chain seq x y z
N MET A 1 22.76 -71.99 29.30
CA MET A 1 23.13 -71.77 27.88
C MET A 1 22.39 -70.54 27.40
N SER A 2 23.09 -69.43 27.19
CA SER A 2 22.50 -68.16 26.80
C SER A 2 22.12 -68.17 25.32
N PHE A 3 20.84 -67.98 25.03
CA PHE A 3 20.38 -67.73 23.66
C PHE A 3 20.87 -66.35 23.21
N ASN A 4 21.78 -66.33 22.23
CA ASN A 4 22.23 -65.11 21.58
C ASN A 4 21.07 -64.56 20.72
N LEU A 5 20.32 -63.60 21.27
CA LEU A 5 19.31 -62.86 20.53
C LEU A 5 20.03 -61.81 19.66
N ILE A 6 20.37 -62.21 18.43
CA ILE A 6 20.99 -61.31 17.46
C ILE A 6 19.94 -60.27 17.05
N VAL A 7 19.97 -59.10 17.70
CA VAL A 7 19.22 -57.91 17.28
C VAL A 7 19.81 -57.44 15.95
N LYS A 8 19.26 -57.91 14.85
CA LYS A 8 19.53 -57.33 13.53
C LYS A 8 18.83 -55.97 13.49
N ARG A 9 19.57 -54.92 13.14
CA ARG A 9 18.98 -53.60 12.83
C ARG A 9 18.07 -53.75 11.62
N CYS A 10 16.77 -53.87 11.86
CA CYS A 10 15.76 -53.73 10.80
C CYS A 10 15.40 -52.25 10.66
N ILE A 11 15.35 -51.75 9.44
CA ILE A 11 14.75 -50.45 9.14
C ILE A 11 13.24 -50.68 9.06
N SER A 12 12.47 -50.15 10.01
CA SER A 12 11.02 -50.11 9.88
C SER A 12 10.65 -48.98 8.92
N THR A 13 10.25 -49.30 7.70
CA THR A 13 9.62 -48.31 6.82
C THR A 13 8.23 -48.04 7.37
N THR A 14 8.02 -46.87 7.99
CA THR A 14 6.68 -46.38 8.32
C THR A 14 5.79 -46.49 7.08
N SER A 15 4.56 -46.96 7.28
CA SER A 15 3.55 -47.19 6.25
C SER A 15 3.53 -46.09 5.19
N VAL A 16 3.60 -46.50 3.92
CA VAL A 16 3.43 -45.66 2.74
C VAL A 16 2.13 -44.88 2.92
N ASN A 17 2.24 -43.58 3.19
CA ASN A 17 1.08 -42.71 3.20
C ASN A 17 0.63 -42.57 1.74
N TYR A 18 -0.26 -43.47 1.31
CA TYR A 18 -0.85 -43.49 -0.03
C TYR A 18 -1.63 -42.19 -0.22
N GLY A 19 -1.01 -41.27 -0.96
CA GLY A 19 -1.57 -39.99 -1.33
C GLY A 19 -0.55 -38.89 -1.11
N LYS A 20 0.20 -38.54 -2.17
CA LYS A 20 0.74 -37.19 -2.26
C LYS A 20 -0.46 -36.27 -2.09
N ARG A 21 -0.61 -35.61 -0.94
CA ARG A 21 -1.44 -34.41 -0.83
C ARG A 21 -0.85 -33.48 -1.87
N ASN A 22 -1.48 -33.49 -3.03
CA ASN A 22 -1.05 -32.77 -4.19
C ASN A 22 -1.27 -31.31 -3.83
N PHE A 23 -0.25 -30.67 -3.24
CA PHE A 23 -0.18 -29.25 -2.99
C PHE A 23 -0.10 -28.54 -4.37
N LYS A 24 -1.20 -28.62 -5.13
CA LYS A 24 -1.34 -28.19 -6.52
C LYS A 24 -1.55 -26.68 -6.65
N LYS A 25 -1.45 -25.92 -5.55
CA LYS A 25 -1.78 -24.50 -5.50
C LYS A 25 -0.60 -23.59 -5.17
N PHE A 26 0.64 -24.04 -5.39
CA PHE A 26 1.80 -23.13 -5.38
C PHE A 26 2.20 -22.78 -6.83
N PRO A 27 1.77 -21.63 -7.37
CA PRO A 27 2.28 -21.17 -8.64
C PRO A 27 3.77 -20.81 -8.48
N LEU A 28 4.63 -21.56 -9.17
CA LEU A 28 6.08 -21.34 -9.15
C LEU A 28 6.49 -20.54 -10.39
N PHE A 29 6.07 -19.27 -10.42
CA PHE A 29 6.34 -18.39 -11.54
C PHE A 29 7.84 -18.21 -11.78
N ASN A 30 8.25 -18.25 -13.04
CA ASN A 30 9.62 -18.11 -13.55
C ASN A 30 10.63 -19.16 -13.01
N LYS A 31 10.19 -20.16 -12.23
CA LYS A 31 11.04 -21.22 -11.68
C LYS A 31 10.83 -22.57 -12.38
N ARG A 32 9.69 -22.77 -13.03
CA ARG A 32 9.35 -23.98 -13.81
C ARG A 32 10.00 -23.95 -15.20
N GLY A 33 10.07 -25.12 -15.84
CA GLY A 33 10.62 -25.28 -17.19
C GLY A 33 12.11 -25.64 -17.23
N SER A 34 12.60 -25.87 -18.44
CA SER A 34 14.01 -26.17 -18.70
C SER A 34 14.92 -24.97 -18.40
N ARG A 35 16.23 -25.20 -18.33
CA ARG A 35 17.21 -24.11 -18.19
C ARG A 35 17.13 -23.13 -19.36
N GLN A 36 17.04 -23.65 -20.58
CA GLN A 36 16.90 -22.85 -21.80
C GLN A 36 15.63 -21.99 -21.79
N PHE A 37 14.50 -22.51 -21.32
CA PHE A 37 13.26 -21.74 -21.17
C PHE A 37 13.44 -20.57 -20.20
N LYS A 38 14.11 -20.80 -19.06
CA LYS A 38 14.40 -19.76 -18.08
C LYS A 38 15.36 -18.70 -18.63
N GLU A 39 16.37 -19.11 -19.40
CA GLU A 39 17.30 -18.19 -20.08
C GLU A 39 16.56 -17.33 -21.12
N ALA A 40 15.72 -17.94 -21.97
CA ALA A 40 14.89 -17.22 -22.95
C ALA A 40 13.92 -16.22 -22.31
N GLN A 41 13.28 -16.60 -21.20
CA GLN A 41 12.37 -15.70 -20.47
C GLN A 41 13.09 -14.63 -19.62
N SER A 42 14.38 -14.82 -19.32
CA SER A 42 15.18 -13.81 -18.63
C SER A 42 15.59 -12.66 -19.56
N ASN A 43 15.71 -12.94 -20.86
CA ASN A 43 16.08 -11.96 -21.87
C ASN A 43 14.86 -11.13 -22.30
N ILE A 44 14.89 -9.81 -22.05
CA ILE A 44 13.75 -8.92 -22.34
C ILE A 44 13.27 -8.98 -23.80
N LYS A 45 14.19 -9.17 -24.76
CA LYS A 45 13.89 -9.20 -26.19
C LYS A 45 13.13 -10.46 -26.63
N SER A 46 13.36 -11.59 -25.97
CA SER A 46 12.77 -12.89 -26.29
C SER A 46 11.73 -13.34 -25.26
N ARG A 47 11.45 -12.50 -24.26
CA ARG A 47 10.54 -12.81 -23.15
C ARG A 47 9.10 -12.66 -23.60
N ASP A 48 8.31 -13.69 -23.35
CA ASP A 48 6.86 -13.63 -23.60
C ASP A 48 6.17 -12.91 -22.43
N PRO A 49 5.48 -11.77 -22.67
CA PRO A 49 4.83 -11.01 -21.61
C PRO A 49 3.78 -11.81 -20.83
N ASN A 50 3.15 -12.80 -21.47
CA ASN A 50 2.11 -13.64 -20.87
C ASN A 50 2.68 -14.74 -19.96
N LEU A 51 3.95 -15.14 -20.14
CA LEU A 51 4.57 -16.25 -19.41
C LEU A 51 5.47 -15.77 -18.27
N PHE A 52 6.07 -14.59 -18.42
CA PHE A 52 6.90 -14.00 -17.38
C PHE A 52 6.06 -13.24 -16.36
N HIS A 53 6.20 -13.61 -15.08
CA HIS A 53 5.46 -12.97 -14.00
C HIS A 53 6.36 -12.02 -13.19
N THR A 54 5.98 -10.76 -13.03
CA THR A 54 6.72 -9.75 -12.24
C THR A 54 6.49 -9.83 -10.73
N ARG A 55 5.58 -10.69 -10.28
CA ARG A 55 5.23 -10.90 -8.86
C ARG A 55 4.67 -9.64 -8.18
N GLY A 56 3.98 -8.79 -8.94
CA GLY A 56 3.36 -7.57 -8.41
C GLY A 56 4.32 -6.40 -8.21
N VAL A 57 5.59 -6.53 -8.63
CA VAL A 57 6.53 -5.41 -8.66
C VAL A 57 6.01 -4.35 -9.64
N ARG A 58 5.83 -3.12 -9.15
CA ARG A 58 5.53 -1.95 -9.99
C ARG A 58 6.82 -1.44 -10.61
N GLU A 59 6.85 -1.30 -11.94
CA GLU A 59 8.05 -0.88 -12.66
C GLU A 59 8.28 0.64 -12.52
N VAL A 60 9.50 1.03 -12.16
CA VAL A 60 9.94 2.43 -11.99
C VAL A 60 10.47 3.07 -13.28
N GLY A 61 10.29 2.39 -14.42
CA GLY A 61 10.92 2.76 -15.68
C GLY A 61 10.32 1.97 -16.84
N TYR A 62 11.01 1.97 -17.98
CA TYR A 62 10.66 1.17 -19.15
C TYR A 62 11.90 0.60 -19.81
N TYR A 63 11.72 -0.42 -20.65
CA TYR A 63 12.78 -0.99 -21.46
C TYR A 63 12.78 -0.37 -22.85
N GLU A 64 13.95 0.07 -23.31
CA GLU A 64 14.16 0.44 -24.72
C GLU A 64 14.18 -0.80 -25.62
N PRO A 65 13.97 -0.65 -26.94
CA PRO A 65 14.08 -1.75 -27.91
C PRO A 65 15.43 -2.50 -27.84
N ASP A 66 16.49 -1.79 -27.45
CA ASP A 66 17.84 -2.35 -27.28
C ASP A 66 17.97 -3.28 -26.05
N GLY A 67 16.95 -3.32 -25.20
CA GLY A 67 16.91 -4.10 -23.96
C GLY A 67 17.51 -3.38 -22.76
N LYS A 68 17.91 -2.11 -22.90
CA LYS A 68 18.37 -1.26 -21.81
C LYS A 68 17.18 -0.78 -20.99
N PHE A 69 17.30 -0.83 -19.66
CA PHE A 69 16.27 -0.31 -18.76
C PHE A 69 16.54 1.16 -18.46
N VAL A 70 15.56 2.02 -18.75
CA VAL A 70 15.59 3.46 -18.48
C VAL A 70 14.76 3.74 -17.25
N LEU A 71 15.43 4.27 -16.21
CA LEU A 71 14.81 4.67 -14.95
C LEU A 71 14.12 6.03 -15.08
N ILE A 72 12.90 6.16 -14.57
CA ILE A 72 12.19 7.44 -14.46
C ILE A 72 12.23 7.86 -12.99
N PRO A 73 12.97 8.91 -12.62
CA PRO A 73 13.14 9.30 -11.21
C PRO A 73 11.80 9.61 -10.54
N GLU A 74 10.86 10.24 -11.25
CA GLU A 74 9.52 10.58 -10.74
C GLU A 74 8.64 9.37 -10.40
N LYS A 75 8.96 8.17 -10.92
CA LYS A 75 8.25 6.92 -10.59
C LYS A 75 8.83 6.20 -9.38
N ILE A 76 9.98 6.63 -8.89
CA ILE A 76 10.61 6.04 -7.70
C ILE A 76 9.88 6.61 -6.48
N PRO A 77 9.27 5.78 -5.63
CA PRO A 77 8.58 6.27 -4.45
C PRO A 77 9.61 6.84 -3.45
N GLU A 78 9.43 8.10 -3.07
CA GLU A 78 10.23 8.76 -2.04
C GLU A 78 9.57 8.57 -0.67
N LEU A 79 10.34 8.09 0.31
CA LEU A 79 9.88 7.96 1.68
C LEU A 79 10.11 9.30 2.40
N ILE A 80 9.04 10.05 2.63
CA ILE A 80 9.08 11.30 3.39
C ILE A 80 9.09 10.94 4.88
N VAL A 81 10.28 10.96 5.48
CA VAL A 81 10.48 10.65 6.91
C VAL A 81 10.58 11.96 7.69
N PRO A 82 9.62 12.29 8.59
CA PRO A 82 9.73 13.46 9.44
C PRO A 82 10.83 13.28 10.49
N ASP A 83 11.37 14.39 11.00
CA ASP A 83 12.27 14.34 12.15
C ASP A 83 11.49 13.94 13.41
N LEU A 84 12.00 12.96 14.15
CA LEU A 84 11.36 12.38 15.33
C LEU A 84 12.07 12.76 16.63
N THR A 85 13.04 13.69 16.60
CA THR A 85 13.61 14.23 17.84
C THR A 85 12.53 14.82 18.73
N ASP A 86 12.55 14.48 20.02
CA ASP A 86 11.59 14.93 21.03
C ASP A 86 10.11 14.56 20.78
N CYS A 87 9.83 13.55 19.94
CA CYS A 87 8.49 13.03 19.75
C CYS A 87 7.96 12.34 21.03
N GLN A 88 6.95 12.94 21.67
CA GLN A 88 6.37 12.43 22.92
C GLN A 88 5.45 11.22 22.71
N LEU A 89 4.92 11.05 21.49
CA LEU A 89 3.99 9.97 21.16
C LEU A 89 4.73 8.64 21.10
N LYS A 90 4.10 7.60 21.67
CA LYS A 90 4.65 6.24 21.71
C LYS A 90 3.74 5.27 20.95
N PRO A 91 4.27 4.14 20.43
CA PRO A 91 3.47 3.14 19.73
C PRO A 91 2.37 2.49 20.59
N TYR A 92 2.50 2.58 21.91
CA TYR A 92 1.57 1.99 22.87
C TYR A 92 1.06 3.03 23.86
N VAL A 93 -0.19 2.88 24.26
CA VAL A 93 -0.88 3.71 25.24
C VAL A 93 -0.99 2.96 26.57
N SER A 94 -0.95 3.68 27.68
CA SER A 94 -1.15 3.12 29.02
C SER A 94 -2.59 2.68 29.24
N TYR A 95 -2.80 1.55 29.93
CA TYR A 95 -4.11 1.11 30.40
C TYR A 95 -4.80 2.05 31.39
N ARG A 96 -4.08 3.07 31.90
CA ARG A 96 -4.65 4.10 32.78
C ARG A 96 -5.41 5.20 32.02
N ALA A 97 -5.34 5.22 30.69
CA ALA A 97 -6.10 6.17 29.88
C ALA A 97 -7.61 5.94 30.06
N ALA A 98 -8.39 7.01 30.04
CA ALA A 98 -9.84 6.91 30.10
C ALA A 98 -10.40 6.33 28.79
N ASP A 99 -11.45 5.53 28.88
CA ASP A 99 -12.16 5.03 27.71
C ASP A 99 -12.93 6.18 27.04
N VAL A 100 -12.63 6.42 25.76
CA VAL A 100 -13.29 7.43 24.94
C VAL A 100 -14.11 6.74 23.87
N VAL A 101 -15.42 7.03 23.83
CA VAL A 101 -16.30 6.59 22.75
C VAL A 101 -16.34 7.69 21.69
N GLN A 102 -15.78 7.42 20.51
CA GLN A 102 -15.76 8.35 19.39
C GLN A 102 -16.81 7.93 18.35
N SER A 103 -17.64 8.88 17.91
CA SER A 103 -18.57 8.69 16.80
C SER A 103 -17.85 8.72 15.45
N GLU A 104 -18.50 8.21 14.40
CA GLU A 104 -18.00 8.31 13.03
C GLU A 104 -17.80 9.79 12.65
N PHE A 105 -16.66 10.09 12.03
CA PHE A 105 -16.36 11.44 11.57
C PHE A 105 -17.06 11.71 10.24
N THR A 106 -17.95 12.69 10.21
CA THR A 106 -18.77 13.01 9.03
C THR A 106 -18.27 14.27 8.32
N ALA A 107 -18.69 14.45 7.06
CA ALA A 107 -18.42 15.69 6.32
C ALA A 107 -19.03 16.93 7.01
N GLN A 108 -20.13 16.74 7.75
CA GLN A 108 -20.75 17.80 8.55
C GLN A 108 -19.84 18.23 9.71
N ASP A 109 -19.17 17.29 10.38
CA ASP A 109 -18.22 17.59 11.45
C ASP A 109 -17.04 18.40 10.93
N LEU A 110 -16.47 17.99 9.78
CA LEU A 110 -15.41 18.74 9.11
C LEU A 110 -15.87 20.16 8.76
N PHE A 111 -17.07 20.31 8.17
CA PHE A 111 -17.63 21.62 7.84
C PHE A 111 -17.79 22.51 9.09
N ASN A 112 -18.30 21.93 10.17
CA ASN A 112 -18.52 22.64 11.43
C ASN A 112 -17.22 23.09 12.10
N VAL A 113 -16.13 22.33 11.95
CA VAL A 113 -14.82 22.69 12.50
C VAL A 113 -14.13 23.76 11.66
N VAL A 114 -14.19 23.64 10.34
CA VAL A 114 -13.39 24.46 9.41
C VAL A 114 -14.12 25.75 9.00
N TYR A 115 -15.36 25.64 8.48
CA TYR A 115 -16.05 26.77 7.84
C TYR A 115 -17.05 27.47 8.76
N ALA A 116 -17.80 26.71 9.57
CA ALA A 116 -18.87 27.27 10.39
C ALA A 116 -18.43 28.42 11.33
N PRO A 117 -17.25 28.39 11.99
CA PRO A 117 -16.84 29.48 12.88
C PRO A 117 -16.70 30.81 12.15
N LYS A 118 -16.29 30.76 10.87
CA LYS A 118 -16.14 31.95 10.04
C LYS A 118 -17.50 32.45 9.54
N ILE A 119 -18.33 31.55 9.01
CA ILE A 119 -19.68 31.91 8.51
C ILE A 119 -20.51 32.58 9.61
N VAL A 120 -20.46 32.05 10.84
CA VAL A 120 -21.16 32.65 11.98
C VAL A 120 -20.63 34.05 12.31
N LYS A 121 -19.32 34.31 12.16
CA LYS A 121 -18.75 35.65 12.35
C LYS A 121 -19.20 36.60 11.25
N ASP A 122 -19.12 36.18 9.99
CA ASP A 122 -19.53 37.01 8.85
C ASP A 122 -21.03 37.34 8.88
N LEU A 123 -21.86 36.40 9.33
CA LEU A 123 -23.28 36.63 9.61
C LEU A 123 -23.50 37.70 10.67
N LYS A 124 -22.79 37.62 11.81
CA LYS A 124 -22.91 38.57 12.91
C LYS A 124 -22.41 39.96 12.54
N GLU A 125 -21.37 40.02 11.72
CA GLU A 125 -20.74 41.27 11.29
C GLU A 125 -21.39 41.89 10.04
N GLY A 126 -22.40 41.23 9.45
CA GLY A 126 -23.07 41.71 8.24
C GLY A 126 -22.16 41.74 7.01
N LYS A 127 -21.14 40.88 6.96
CA LYS A 127 -20.13 40.82 5.88
C LYS A 127 -20.48 39.82 4.77
N LEU A 128 -21.77 39.54 4.63
CA LEU A 128 -22.30 38.71 3.55
C LEU A 128 -22.92 39.60 2.48
N ALA A 129 -22.77 39.19 1.22
CA ALA A 129 -23.48 39.79 0.10
C ALA A 129 -24.97 39.40 0.15
N ASP A 130 -25.80 40.08 -0.63
CA ASP A 130 -27.25 39.83 -0.72
C ASP A 130 -27.60 38.39 -1.14
N VAL A 131 -26.68 37.71 -1.83
CA VAL A 131 -26.80 36.31 -2.30
C VAL A 131 -26.39 35.30 -1.21
N GLY A 132 -25.91 35.77 -0.05
CA GLY A 132 -25.43 34.94 1.06
C GLY A 132 -23.96 34.52 0.94
N SER A 133 -23.24 35.02 -0.06
CA SER A 133 -21.80 34.75 -0.26
C SER A 133 -20.93 35.65 0.64
N PRO A 134 -19.77 35.18 1.13
CA PRO A 134 -18.86 35.98 1.92
C PRO A 134 -18.21 37.09 1.07
N LEU A 135 -18.19 38.33 1.58
CA LEU A 135 -17.51 39.45 0.90
C LEU A 135 -15.97 39.29 0.91
N LYS A 136 -15.43 38.59 1.91
CA LYS A 136 -14.00 38.27 2.04
C LYS A 136 -13.84 36.75 2.23
N PRO A 137 -13.84 35.97 1.13
CA PRO A 137 -13.74 34.52 1.21
C PRO A 137 -12.37 34.09 1.79
N SER A 138 -12.36 32.95 2.50
CA SER A 138 -11.13 32.33 3.00
C SER A 138 -10.43 31.61 1.83
N PRO A 139 -9.12 31.30 1.92
CA PRO A 139 -8.44 30.53 0.87
C PRO A 139 -9.13 29.19 0.56
N GLU A 140 -9.83 28.61 1.52
CA GLU A 140 -10.57 27.36 1.35
C GLU A 140 -11.91 27.57 0.64
N GLU A 141 -12.63 28.64 0.97
CA GLU A 141 -13.89 29.04 0.30
C GLU A 141 -13.67 29.51 -1.15
N THR A 142 -12.49 30.05 -1.46
CA THR A 142 -12.16 30.48 -2.82
C THR A 142 -11.91 29.32 -3.79
N LEU A 143 -11.69 28.10 -3.29
CA LEU A 143 -11.32 26.98 -4.16
C LEU A 143 -12.48 26.55 -5.04
N THR A 144 -12.23 26.50 -6.34
CA THR A 144 -13.20 25.91 -7.26
C THR A 144 -13.25 24.39 -7.07
N PRO A 145 -14.39 23.73 -7.35
CA PRO A 145 -14.49 22.27 -7.24
C PRO A 145 -13.46 21.52 -8.08
N GLU A 146 -13.05 22.10 -9.21
CA GLU A 146 -12.03 21.53 -10.09
C GLU A 146 -10.63 21.66 -9.49
N GLU A 147 -10.27 22.84 -8.98
CA GLU A 147 -9.01 23.05 -8.28
C GLU A 147 -8.89 22.18 -7.03
N ALA A 148 -9.97 22.03 -6.27
CA ALA A 148 -10.01 21.14 -5.11
C ALA A 148 -9.74 19.69 -5.52
N LYS A 149 -10.37 19.21 -6.60
CA LYS A 149 -10.12 17.85 -7.15
C LYS A 149 -8.69 17.69 -7.65
N ILE A 150 -8.11 18.72 -8.28
CA ILE A 150 -6.73 18.69 -8.76
C ILE A 150 -5.78 18.58 -7.57
N LYS A 151 -5.94 19.41 -6.53
CA LYS A 151 -5.14 19.35 -5.30
C LYS A 151 -5.19 17.98 -4.63
N VAL A 152 -6.39 17.43 -4.52
CA VAL A 152 -6.62 16.10 -3.95
C VAL A 152 -5.97 14.98 -4.79
N LYS A 153 -5.69 15.22 -6.07
CA LYS A 153 -5.01 14.27 -6.96
C LYS A 153 -3.51 14.52 -7.10
N GLN A 154 -2.97 15.56 -6.48
CA GLN A 154 -1.54 15.88 -6.59
C GLN A 154 -0.70 14.80 -5.90
N THR A 155 0.53 14.64 -6.37
CA THR A 155 1.52 13.75 -5.75
C THR A 155 1.80 14.20 -4.31
N GLY A 156 1.75 13.27 -3.36
CA GLY A 156 1.86 13.57 -1.92
C GLY A 156 0.53 13.79 -1.19
N SER A 157 -0.61 13.60 -1.88
CA SER A 157 -1.92 13.48 -1.25
C SER A 157 -2.22 12.03 -0.83
N ASP A 158 -3.04 11.85 0.20
CA ASP A 158 -3.39 10.54 0.80
C ASP A 158 -4.15 9.58 -0.13
N ILE A 159 -4.47 10.01 -1.36
CA ILE A 159 -5.17 9.17 -2.35
C ILE A 159 -4.23 8.20 -3.07
N PHE A 160 -2.91 8.48 -3.11
CA PHE A 160 -1.95 7.76 -3.96
C PHE A 160 -0.74 7.21 -3.22
#